data_AF-A0A1E1MR26-F1
#
_entry.id   AF-A0A1E1MR26-F1
#
_cell.length_a   1.000
_cell.length_b   1.000
_cell.length_c   1.000
_cell.angle_alpha   90.00
_cell.angle_beta   90.00
_cell.angle_gamma   90.00
#
_symmetry.space_group_name_H-M   'P 1'
#
loop_
_entity.id
_entity.type
_entity.pdbx_description
1 polymer ?
#
loop_
_entity_poly.entity_id
_entity_poly.type
_entity_poly.pdbx_seq_one_letter_code
_entity_poly.pdbx_strand_id
1 'polypeptide(L)'
;MSSASSSEPLSAPTSLSTNDLTYGVELEFVFAFREDLIVFTNDADYTVLKDIPYSTRQLPRFSRINSTFSPNRSYNSWVVQSSRSDHTGNKLLQPWGKEPLQIVANVLRQNIPAFVGLNASWDLDILDTLDNSTKKTLNWKNRYQWRITKDHSVCGVGSQNLDTWLPGKSIQADEWDSLGVELISPIMNSNTPGDMVRIEEIVNALAKDSPRTAAFITNQCGLHVHIQGPNSLQFQTELNMSEDDAERYKAKVWAEFAQILLVYEDEIARLHPPCRRPGHPNAEYQFQSNRLGFMKEDVANVFPSRLVGPTVGTSINDCIGVDCSTRAISQKASIPVIRQGLSNYSDSDIVALLNWPRTLRAGEYQKVYRDLGDKDRQVNMTYLMRTPNLPQTIEFRQAKGSLKGPDIKHWVEFCIGLVRLAHLYAADPALFPVKNWRDVRLPNGSFETNRINVFDLMRDMGLSAEAIAYWEQKISTYRAFRTNDEHDRLDDEVPPKDYVSSGDGSGGSLGK
;
A
#
# COMPACT_ATOMS: atom_id res chain seq x y z
N MET A 1 -45.17 -39.58 -11.05
CA MET A 1 -43.75 -39.83 -11.37
C MET A 1 -43.02 -38.51 -11.20
N SER A 2 -42.42 -38.26 -10.04
CA SER A 2 -41.63 -37.05 -9.78
C SER A 2 -40.17 -37.34 -10.10
N SER A 3 -39.61 -36.62 -11.07
CA SER A 3 -38.16 -36.61 -11.33
C SER A 3 -37.50 -35.77 -10.25
N ALA A 4 -36.88 -36.43 -9.27
CA ALA A 4 -35.96 -35.79 -8.35
C ALA A 4 -34.72 -35.37 -9.14
N SER A 5 -34.53 -34.07 -9.29
CA SER A 5 -33.29 -33.45 -9.74
C SER A 5 -32.28 -33.58 -8.59
N SER A 6 -31.44 -34.60 -8.65
CA SER A 6 -30.27 -34.73 -7.78
C SER A 6 -29.20 -33.75 -8.28
N SER A 7 -29.16 -32.55 -7.71
CA SER A 7 -27.98 -31.69 -7.79
C SER A 7 -26.89 -32.35 -6.95
N GLU A 8 -25.93 -33.01 -7.58
CA GLU A 8 -24.71 -33.42 -6.89
C GLU A 8 -24.03 -32.16 -6.32
N PRO A 9 -23.58 -32.18 -5.05
CA PRO A 9 -22.74 -31.10 -4.54
C PRO A 9 -21.45 -31.10 -5.36
N LEU A 10 -21.18 -30.00 -6.08
CA LEU A 10 -19.88 -29.74 -6.69
C LEU A 10 -18.79 -29.95 -5.64
N SER A 11 -17.85 -30.86 -5.93
CA SER A 11 -16.73 -31.17 -5.06
C SER A 11 -15.97 -29.89 -4.70
N ALA A 12 -15.92 -29.56 -3.40
CA ALA A 12 -15.11 -28.45 -2.91
C ALA A 12 -13.66 -28.61 -3.39
N PRO A 13 -12.98 -27.54 -3.84
CA PRO A 13 -11.57 -27.62 -4.20
C PRO A 13 -10.75 -28.10 -2.99
N THR A 14 -10.13 -29.26 -3.15
CA THR A 14 -9.21 -29.89 -2.18
C THR A 14 -7.77 -29.39 -2.33
N SER A 15 -7.54 -28.43 -3.22
CA SER A 15 -6.22 -27.86 -3.53
C SER A 15 -6.35 -26.37 -3.85
N LEU A 16 -5.25 -25.63 -3.67
CA LEU A 16 -5.16 -24.21 -4.04
C LEU A 16 -5.56 -24.00 -5.50
N SER A 17 -6.38 -22.98 -5.73
CA SER A 17 -6.72 -22.58 -7.09
C SER A 17 -5.46 -22.16 -7.86
N THR A 18 -5.29 -22.74 -9.04
CA THR A 18 -4.28 -22.30 -10.02
C THR A 18 -4.84 -21.31 -11.02
N ASN A 19 -6.08 -20.84 -10.84
CA ASN A 19 -6.70 -19.90 -11.76
C ASN A 19 -5.89 -18.60 -11.83
N ASP A 20 -5.99 -17.97 -13.00
CA ASP A 20 -5.37 -16.69 -13.27
C ASP A 20 -5.98 -15.62 -12.36
N LEU A 21 -5.13 -14.95 -11.58
CA LEU A 21 -5.48 -13.72 -10.89
C LEU A 21 -4.79 -12.56 -11.59
N THR A 22 -5.54 -11.49 -11.85
CA THR A 22 -4.92 -10.26 -12.31
C THR A 22 -4.35 -9.45 -11.15
N TYR A 23 -3.23 -8.79 -11.40
CA TYR A 23 -2.57 -7.95 -10.40
C TYR A 23 -1.94 -6.70 -11.02
N GLY A 24 -1.57 -5.74 -10.19
CA GLY A 24 -0.74 -4.60 -10.55
C GLY A 24 0.19 -4.22 -9.40
N VAL A 25 1.27 -3.49 -9.70
CA VAL A 25 2.21 -2.99 -8.70
C VAL A 25 2.37 -1.47 -8.82
N GLU A 26 2.47 -0.81 -7.69
CA GLU A 26 2.89 0.60 -7.59
C GLU A 26 4.26 0.61 -6.92
N LEU A 27 5.27 1.08 -7.65
CA LEU A 27 6.66 1.19 -7.18
C LEU A 27 6.93 2.63 -6.77
N GLU A 28 7.10 2.87 -5.47
CA GLU A 28 7.51 4.18 -4.98
C GLU A 28 9.02 4.24 -4.74
N PHE A 29 9.65 5.34 -5.15
CA PHE A 29 11.07 5.59 -4.95
C PHE A 29 11.37 7.08 -4.96
N VAL A 30 12.54 7.46 -4.44
CA VAL A 30 13.09 8.80 -4.63
C VAL A 30 14.00 8.78 -5.86
N PHE A 31 13.76 9.70 -6.79
CA PHE A 31 14.56 9.87 -7.98
C PHE A 31 15.40 11.13 -7.89
N ALA A 32 16.73 10.97 -7.90
CA ALA A 32 17.69 12.05 -7.93
C ALA A 32 18.18 12.30 -9.36
N PHE A 33 18.38 13.57 -9.71
CA PHE A 33 18.75 14.00 -11.05
C PHE A 33 19.59 15.28 -11.00
N ARG A 34 20.43 15.47 -12.02
CA ARG A 34 21.13 16.74 -12.24
C ARG A 34 20.25 17.77 -12.93
N GLU A 35 20.51 19.05 -12.63
CA GLU A 35 19.84 20.20 -13.22
C GLU A 35 19.92 20.22 -14.76
N ASP A 36 21.05 19.82 -15.35
CA ASP A 36 21.29 19.86 -16.80
C ASP A 36 20.37 18.93 -17.61
N LEU A 37 19.65 18.03 -16.94
CA LEU A 37 18.67 17.14 -17.56
C LEU A 37 17.26 17.74 -17.64
N ILE A 38 17.01 18.86 -16.98
CA ILE A 38 15.69 19.49 -16.97
C ILE A 38 15.42 20.18 -18.31
N VAL A 39 14.27 19.86 -18.89
CA VAL A 39 13.77 20.48 -20.12
C VAL A 39 12.36 20.99 -19.88
N PHE A 40 12.20 22.31 -19.93
CA PHE A 40 10.88 22.95 -19.86
C PHE A 40 10.20 22.87 -21.23
N THR A 41 8.96 22.38 -21.26
CA THR A 41 8.21 22.21 -22.52
C THR A 41 7.51 23.48 -23.01
N ASN A 42 7.53 24.57 -22.23
CA ASN A 42 6.87 25.84 -22.55
C ASN A 42 7.91 26.97 -22.64
N ASP A 43 7.83 27.80 -23.69
CA ASP A 43 8.68 28.99 -23.96
C ASP A 43 8.55 30.13 -22.93
N ALA A 44 7.96 29.89 -21.76
CA ALA A 44 7.95 30.88 -20.70
C ALA A 44 9.31 30.85 -19.98
N ASP A 45 9.91 32.03 -19.77
CA ASP A 45 11.12 32.14 -18.97
C ASP A 45 10.84 31.62 -17.55
N TYR A 46 11.32 30.41 -17.27
CA TYR A 46 11.29 29.80 -15.95
C TYR A 46 12.68 29.88 -15.33
N THR A 47 12.73 30.09 -14.03
CA THR A 47 13.99 30.04 -13.26
C THR A 47 13.85 29.02 -12.15
N VAL A 48 14.87 28.17 -12.01
CA VAL A 48 14.95 27.19 -10.92
C VAL A 48 15.45 27.91 -9.67
N LEU A 49 14.71 27.81 -8.58
CA LEU A 49 15.13 28.28 -7.26
C LEU A 49 15.39 27.08 -6.36
N LYS A 50 16.62 27.02 -5.83
CA LYS A 50 17.14 25.85 -5.12
C LYS A 50 16.92 25.93 -3.60
N ASP A 51 16.98 27.14 -3.06
CA ASP A 51 16.78 27.41 -1.64
C ASP A 51 15.43 28.07 -1.39
N ILE A 52 14.48 27.31 -0.85
CA ILE A 52 13.19 27.85 -0.41
C ILE A 52 12.92 27.60 1.08
N PRO A 53 12.39 28.60 1.81
CA PRO A 53 12.14 28.47 3.24
C PRO A 53 11.18 27.32 3.57
N TYR A 54 11.40 26.68 4.72
CA TYR A 54 10.51 25.64 5.27
C TYR A 54 9.04 26.10 5.29
N SER A 55 8.78 27.37 5.65
CA SER A 55 7.43 27.96 5.65
C SER A 55 6.74 27.93 4.29
N THR A 56 7.49 28.03 3.20
CA THR A 56 6.97 27.90 1.84
C THR A 56 6.76 26.42 1.49
N ARG A 57 7.73 25.56 1.83
CA ARG A 57 7.68 24.11 1.56
C ARG A 57 6.50 23.42 2.24
N GLN A 58 6.10 23.85 3.44
CA GLN A 58 4.93 23.32 4.15
C GLN A 58 3.58 23.62 3.48
N LEU A 59 3.51 24.59 2.58
CA LEU A 59 2.21 24.99 2.02
C LEU A 59 1.58 23.81 1.26
N PRO A 60 0.25 23.61 1.34
CA PRO A 60 -0.43 22.46 0.75
C PRO A 60 -0.18 22.24 -0.75
N ARG A 61 0.20 23.29 -1.49
CA ARG A 61 0.55 23.18 -2.91
C ARG A 61 1.88 22.45 -3.17
N PHE A 62 2.81 22.49 -2.22
CA PHE A 62 4.13 21.85 -2.27
C PHE A 62 4.11 20.52 -1.52
N SER A 63 3.69 20.55 -0.26
CA SER A 63 3.53 19.36 0.58
C SER A 63 2.07 18.94 0.59
N ARG A 64 1.69 18.03 -0.31
CA ARG A 64 0.30 17.58 -0.43
C ARG A 64 -0.11 16.58 0.66
N ILE A 65 0.85 16.08 1.43
CA ILE A 65 0.56 15.35 2.66
C ILE A 65 -0.04 16.34 3.65
N ASN A 66 -1.17 15.96 4.24
CA ASN A 66 -1.76 16.77 5.29
C ASN A 66 -0.86 16.69 6.54
N SER A 67 -0.33 17.83 6.95
CA SER A 67 0.60 17.99 8.08
C SER A 67 0.02 17.56 9.42
N THR A 68 -1.29 17.37 9.53
CA THR A 68 -1.93 16.76 10.72
C THR A 68 -1.50 15.30 10.90
N PHE A 69 -1.25 14.59 9.80
CA PHE A 69 -1.06 13.13 9.79
C PHE A 69 0.40 12.72 9.61
N SER A 70 1.19 13.53 8.93
CA SER A 70 2.64 13.35 8.87
C SER A 70 3.27 14.72 8.97
N PRO A 71 3.26 15.33 10.17
CA PRO A 71 4.02 16.55 10.38
C PRO A 71 5.47 16.23 10.02
N ASN A 72 6.17 17.13 9.33
CA ASN A 72 7.59 16.98 8.97
C ASN A 72 7.88 16.18 7.69
N ARG A 73 6.84 15.72 6.98
CA ARG A 73 6.98 15.23 5.60
C ARG A 73 6.68 16.34 4.63
N SER A 74 7.75 16.92 4.12
CA SER A 74 7.70 18.21 3.46
C SER A 74 8.43 18.17 2.16
N TYR A 75 7.92 18.95 1.20
CA TYR A 75 8.54 19.13 -0.09
C TYR A 75 10.01 19.50 0.13
N ASN A 76 10.91 18.73 -0.47
CA ASN A 76 12.36 18.80 -0.25
C ASN A 76 13.10 18.78 -1.59
N SER A 77 12.55 19.56 -2.51
CA SER A 77 13.01 19.67 -3.88
C SER A 77 13.07 21.14 -4.28
N TRP A 78 13.71 21.45 -5.39
CA TRP A 78 13.75 22.79 -5.96
C TRP A 78 12.38 23.22 -6.47
N VAL A 79 12.22 24.51 -6.77
CA VAL A 79 10.98 25.06 -7.31
C VAL A 79 11.20 25.80 -8.60
N VAL A 80 10.13 25.88 -9.37
CA VAL A 80 10.07 26.63 -10.60
C VAL A 80 9.44 27.98 -10.31
N GLN A 81 10.16 29.07 -10.58
CA GLN A 81 9.64 30.41 -10.59
C GLN A 81 9.22 30.78 -12.01
N SER A 82 7.95 31.14 -12.18
CA SER A 82 7.44 31.67 -13.45
C SER A 82 7.80 33.14 -13.61
N SER A 83 8.12 33.56 -14.84
CA SER A 83 8.17 34.97 -15.22
C SER A 83 6.85 35.72 -14.99
N ARG A 84 5.72 35.01 -14.89
CA ARG A 84 4.40 35.59 -14.56
C ARG A 84 4.32 35.95 -13.08
N SER A 85 3.79 37.15 -12.80
CA SER A 85 3.45 37.58 -11.46
C SER A 85 1.99 37.27 -11.14
N ASP A 86 1.69 37.07 -9.86
CA ASP A 86 0.33 37.07 -9.35
C ASP A 86 -0.28 38.48 -9.34
N HIS A 87 -1.53 38.59 -8.89
CA HIS A 87 -2.28 39.85 -8.79
C HIS A 87 -1.65 40.87 -7.82
N THR A 88 -0.67 40.45 -7.00
CA THR A 88 0.09 41.31 -6.08
C THR A 88 1.45 41.72 -6.64
N GLY A 89 1.80 41.28 -7.86
CA GLY A 89 3.08 41.55 -8.50
C GLY A 89 4.19 40.55 -8.14
N ASN A 90 3.92 39.59 -7.24
CA ASN A 90 4.90 38.59 -6.82
C ASN A 90 5.05 37.48 -7.86
N LYS A 91 6.28 37.07 -8.14
CA LYS A 91 6.55 35.96 -9.07
C LYS A 91 5.96 34.67 -8.53
N LEU A 92 5.29 33.92 -9.40
CA LEU A 92 4.64 32.67 -9.02
C LEU A 92 5.67 31.55 -8.82
N LEU A 93 5.70 30.97 -7.62
CA LEU A 93 6.47 29.77 -7.29
C LEU A 93 5.61 28.52 -7.41
N GLN A 94 6.14 27.48 -8.04
CA GLN A 94 5.47 26.20 -8.25
C GLN A 94 6.41 25.04 -7.92
N PRO A 95 5.91 23.91 -7.36
CA PRO A 95 6.70 22.69 -7.32
C PRO A 95 7.03 22.25 -8.75
N TRP A 96 7.93 21.27 -8.90
CA TRP A 96 8.12 20.62 -10.20
C TRP A 96 6.79 20.15 -10.80
N GLY A 97 6.65 20.36 -12.10
CA GLY A 97 5.60 19.74 -12.90
C GLY A 97 6.02 18.33 -13.30
N LYS A 98 5.94 18.05 -14.60
CA LYS A 98 6.30 16.75 -15.18
C LYS A 98 7.79 16.63 -15.55
N GLU A 99 8.57 17.70 -15.38
CA GLU A 99 9.95 17.77 -15.87
C GLU A 99 10.83 16.65 -15.28
N PRO A 100 10.85 16.40 -13.95
CA PRO A 100 11.61 15.28 -13.39
C PRO A 100 11.09 13.90 -13.85
N LEU A 101 9.76 13.77 -14.02
CA LEU A 101 9.16 12.52 -14.50
C LEU A 101 9.55 12.22 -15.96
N GLN A 102 9.78 13.26 -16.76
CA GLN A 102 10.29 13.12 -18.12
C GLN A 102 11.71 12.55 -18.14
N ILE A 103 12.53 12.89 -17.14
CA ILE A 103 13.87 12.30 -16.96
C ILE A 103 13.75 10.82 -16.64
N VAL A 104 12.85 10.42 -15.73
CA VAL A 104 12.56 9.00 -15.43
C VAL A 104 12.17 8.25 -16.70
N ALA A 105 11.23 8.81 -17.48
CA ALA A 105 10.80 8.20 -18.74
C ALA A 105 11.95 8.04 -19.74
N ASN A 106 12.88 9.00 -19.79
CA ASN A 106 14.05 8.93 -20.65
C ASN A 106 15.04 7.86 -20.18
N VAL A 107 15.25 7.71 -18.87
CA VAL A 107 16.04 6.60 -18.30
C VAL A 107 15.45 5.26 -18.72
N LEU A 108 14.14 5.08 -18.60
CA LEU A 108 13.48 3.84 -19.00
C LEU A 108 13.63 3.57 -20.50
N ARG A 109 13.36 4.57 -21.36
CA ARG A 109 13.52 4.43 -22.82
C ARG A 109 14.95 4.10 -23.23
N GLN A 110 15.96 4.70 -22.58
CA GLN A 110 17.36 4.43 -22.91
C GLN A 110 17.81 3.01 -22.56
N ASN A 111 17.14 2.37 -21.60
CA ASN A 111 17.59 1.09 -21.05
C ASN A 111 16.65 -0.08 -21.39
N ILE A 112 15.44 0.19 -21.88
CA ILE A 112 14.43 -0.84 -22.18
C ILE A 112 13.97 -0.68 -23.64
N PRO A 113 14.42 -1.56 -24.55
CA PRO A 113 14.07 -1.49 -25.98
C PRO A 113 12.57 -1.52 -26.25
N ALA A 114 11.77 -2.15 -25.39
CA ALA A 114 10.31 -2.23 -25.52
C ALA A 114 9.61 -0.87 -25.53
N PHE A 115 10.26 0.20 -25.06
CA PHE A 115 9.73 1.57 -25.09
C PHE A 115 10.19 2.42 -26.30
N VAL A 116 11.01 1.88 -27.22
CA VAL A 116 11.69 2.71 -28.24
C VAL A 116 11.42 2.26 -29.68
N GLY A 117 11.19 3.26 -30.54
CA GLY A 117 11.18 3.11 -31.99
C GLY A 117 9.88 2.56 -32.56
N LEU A 118 9.90 2.25 -33.86
CA LEU A 118 8.73 1.75 -34.61
C LEU A 118 8.23 0.38 -34.12
N ASN A 119 9.03 -0.32 -33.32
CA ASN A 119 8.73 -1.64 -32.75
C ASN A 119 8.44 -1.57 -31.23
N ALA A 120 8.21 -0.38 -30.67
CA ALA A 120 7.86 -0.24 -29.26
C ALA A 120 6.61 -1.09 -28.95
N SER A 121 6.74 -1.99 -27.99
CA SER A 121 5.66 -2.88 -27.56
C SER A 121 5.01 -2.41 -26.26
N TRP A 122 5.67 -1.52 -25.52
CA TRP A 122 5.17 -0.89 -24.29
C TRP A 122 5.09 0.63 -24.45
N ASP A 123 4.31 1.26 -23.58
CA ASP A 123 4.07 2.70 -23.57
C ASP A 123 4.28 3.30 -22.17
N LEU A 124 4.63 4.58 -22.12
CA LEU A 124 4.82 5.37 -20.90
C LEU A 124 3.90 6.59 -20.92
N ASP A 125 2.98 6.62 -19.97
CA ASP A 125 2.13 7.78 -19.70
C ASP A 125 2.69 8.59 -18.52
N ILE A 126 2.92 9.87 -18.72
CA ILE A 126 3.53 10.76 -17.72
C ILE A 126 2.45 11.69 -17.17
N LEU A 127 2.10 11.47 -15.91
CA LEU A 127 1.00 12.14 -15.23
C LEU A 127 1.54 12.96 -14.07
N ASP A 128 1.15 14.23 -13.94
CA ASP A 128 1.68 15.09 -12.87
C ASP A 128 1.28 14.54 -11.49
N THR A 129 -0.01 14.31 -11.31
CA THR A 129 -0.60 13.68 -10.13
C THR A 129 -1.79 12.86 -10.58
N LEU A 130 -1.93 11.66 -10.03
CA LEU A 130 -3.07 10.82 -10.32
C LEU A 130 -4.30 11.15 -9.44
N ASP A 131 -5.03 12.20 -9.80
CA ASP A 131 -6.27 12.59 -9.13
C ASP A 131 -7.49 11.72 -9.53
N ASN A 132 -8.61 11.86 -8.82
CA ASN A 132 -9.81 11.05 -9.06
C ASN A 132 -10.42 11.27 -10.46
N SER A 133 -10.36 12.50 -11.00
CA SER A 133 -10.84 12.80 -12.35
C SER A 133 -10.02 12.04 -13.38
N THR A 134 -8.70 12.09 -13.25
CA THR A 134 -7.74 11.42 -14.14
C THR A 134 -7.91 9.90 -14.06
N LYS A 135 -8.05 9.33 -12.85
CA LYS A 135 -8.28 7.87 -12.67
C LYS A 135 -9.49 7.36 -13.45
N LYS A 136 -10.55 8.17 -13.60
CA LYS A 136 -11.77 7.80 -14.33
C LYS A 136 -11.61 7.82 -15.84
N THR A 137 -10.64 8.57 -16.38
CA THR A 137 -10.39 8.69 -17.82
C THR A 137 -9.33 7.72 -18.33
N LEU A 138 -8.59 7.07 -17.44
CA LEU A 138 -7.53 6.13 -17.81
C LEU A 138 -8.08 4.84 -18.43
N ASN A 139 -7.41 4.38 -19.49
CA ASN A 139 -7.63 3.04 -20.03
C ASN A 139 -6.87 1.99 -19.19
N TRP A 140 -7.50 1.54 -18.11
CA TRP A 140 -6.95 0.50 -17.24
C TRP A 140 -6.79 -0.86 -17.94
N LYS A 141 -7.47 -1.09 -19.07
CA LYS A 141 -7.36 -2.33 -19.84
C LYS A 141 -6.13 -2.38 -20.74
N ASN A 142 -5.40 -1.27 -20.91
CA ASN A 142 -4.16 -1.29 -21.67
C ASN A 142 -3.07 -2.03 -20.90
N ARG A 143 -2.79 -3.27 -21.29
CA ARG A 143 -1.82 -4.18 -20.64
C ARG A 143 -0.35 -3.84 -20.89
N TYR A 144 -0.07 -2.79 -21.66
CA TYR A 144 1.29 -2.42 -22.07
C TYR A 144 1.68 -0.99 -21.67
N GLN A 145 0.77 -0.24 -21.05
CA GLN A 145 1.03 1.14 -20.63
C GLN A 145 1.41 1.20 -19.15
N TRP A 146 2.66 1.60 -18.90
CA TRP A 146 3.17 1.99 -17.59
C TRP A 146 2.88 3.47 -17.35
N ARG A 147 2.73 3.86 -16.08
CA ARG A 147 2.45 5.26 -15.73
C ARG A 147 3.47 5.77 -14.73
N ILE A 148 4.02 6.96 -14.99
CA ILE A 148 4.94 7.66 -14.10
C ILE A 148 4.20 8.85 -13.50
N THR A 149 4.18 8.95 -12.18
CA THR A 149 3.56 10.09 -11.50
C THR A 149 4.36 10.56 -10.29
N LYS A 150 4.08 11.76 -9.80
CA LYS A 150 4.61 12.21 -8.51
C LYS A 150 3.86 11.49 -7.40
N ASP A 151 4.59 10.88 -6.49
CA ASP A 151 3.99 10.39 -5.27
C ASP A 151 3.87 11.53 -4.26
N HIS A 152 2.75 11.61 -3.56
CA HIS A 152 2.58 12.64 -2.54
C HIS A 152 3.06 12.21 -1.17
N SER A 153 3.04 10.92 -0.86
CA SER A 153 3.46 10.35 0.42
C SER A 153 4.99 10.17 0.53
N VAL A 154 5.68 10.18 -0.60
CA VAL A 154 7.14 10.19 -0.71
C VAL A 154 7.66 11.58 -1.02
N CYS A 155 8.43 12.14 -0.10
CA CYS A 155 9.17 13.37 -0.33
C CYS A 155 10.53 13.05 -0.98
N GLY A 156 11.00 13.96 -1.83
CA GLY A 156 12.41 13.96 -2.22
C GLY A 156 13.31 14.16 -1.00
N VAL A 157 14.58 13.83 -1.14
CA VAL A 157 15.63 14.19 -0.19
C VAL A 157 16.23 15.53 -0.63
N GLY A 158 16.32 16.47 0.30
CA GLY A 158 16.91 17.78 0.02
C GLY A 158 18.34 17.64 -0.50
N SER A 159 18.70 18.47 -1.48
CA SER A 159 19.97 18.36 -2.22
C SER A 159 21.23 18.27 -1.35
N GLN A 160 21.22 18.93 -0.19
CA GLN A 160 22.33 18.92 0.77
C GLN A 160 22.55 17.57 1.46
N ASN A 161 21.57 16.67 1.42
CA ASN A 161 21.62 15.36 2.08
C ASN A 161 21.78 14.20 1.08
N LEU A 162 21.77 14.48 -0.23
CA LEU A 162 21.76 13.42 -1.26
C LEU A 162 23.04 12.56 -1.26
N ASP A 163 24.17 13.12 -0.83
CA ASP A 163 25.44 12.40 -0.68
C ASP A 163 25.34 11.23 0.31
N THR A 164 24.54 11.38 1.38
CA THR A 164 24.29 10.32 2.36
C THR A 164 23.47 9.14 1.80
N TRP A 165 22.67 9.41 0.76
CA TRP A 165 21.83 8.40 0.10
C TRP A 165 22.49 7.80 -1.14
N LEU A 166 23.46 8.52 -1.73
CA LEU A 166 24.16 8.15 -2.94
C LEU A 166 25.68 8.10 -2.71
N PRO A 167 26.15 7.26 -1.76
CA PRO A 167 27.57 7.20 -1.43
C PRO A 167 28.38 6.81 -2.67
N GLY A 168 29.45 7.57 -2.93
CA GLY A 168 30.33 7.36 -4.09
C GLY A 168 29.94 8.16 -5.33
N LYS A 169 28.83 8.91 -5.32
CA LYS A 169 28.55 9.93 -6.36
C LYS A 169 29.11 11.29 -5.94
N SER A 170 29.71 12.00 -6.88
CA SER A 170 30.11 13.40 -6.67
C SER A 170 28.88 14.29 -6.74
N ILE A 171 28.20 14.45 -5.60
CA ILE A 171 27.01 15.29 -5.47
C ILE A 171 27.44 16.71 -5.11
N GLN A 172 27.05 17.67 -5.94
CA GLN A 172 27.07 19.09 -5.60
C GLN A 172 25.62 19.53 -5.38
N ALA A 173 25.33 20.08 -4.20
CA ALA A 173 23.95 20.35 -3.77
C ALA A 173 23.23 21.38 -4.66
N ASP A 174 23.98 22.24 -5.36
CA ASP A 174 23.46 23.18 -6.34
C ASP A 174 23.33 22.57 -7.74
N GLU A 175 23.84 21.37 -8.01
CA GLU A 175 23.69 20.70 -9.31
C GLU A 175 22.67 19.56 -9.30
N TRP A 176 22.28 19.07 -8.11
CA TRP A 176 21.41 17.90 -7.94
C TRP A 176 20.15 18.20 -7.15
N ASP A 177 19.06 17.57 -7.56
CA ASP A 177 17.79 17.59 -6.84
C ASP A 177 17.18 16.19 -6.79
N SER A 178 16.11 16.02 -6.02
CA SER A 178 15.35 14.76 -6.04
C SER A 178 13.85 14.93 -5.79
N LEU A 179 13.08 13.96 -6.25
CA LEU A 179 11.62 13.96 -6.14
C LEU A 179 11.09 12.55 -5.83
N GLY A 180 9.99 12.47 -5.07
CA GLY A 180 9.23 11.23 -4.89
C GLY A 180 8.45 10.86 -6.15
N VAL A 181 8.65 9.64 -6.63
CA VAL A 181 8.06 9.12 -7.87
C VAL A 181 7.31 7.83 -7.58
N GLU A 182 6.15 7.68 -8.17
CA GLU A 182 5.39 6.43 -8.25
C GLU A 182 5.37 5.94 -9.69
N LEU A 183 5.74 4.69 -9.91
CA LEU A 183 5.60 3.99 -11.18
C LEU A 183 4.55 2.89 -11.06
N ILE A 184 3.48 3.02 -11.84
CA ILE A 184 2.32 2.13 -11.80
C ILE A 184 2.37 1.18 -12.99
N SER A 185 2.27 -0.11 -12.71
CA SER A 185 2.25 -1.14 -13.74
C SER A 185 0.93 -1.17 -14.53
N PRO A 186 0.94 -1.71 -15.75
CA PRO A 186 -0.30 -2.19 -16.37
C PRO A 186 -0.90 -3.36 -15.56
N ILE A 187 -2.12 -3.76 -15.90
CA ILE A 187 -2.73 -4.98 -15.35
C ILE A 187 -1.99 -6.21 -15.90
N MET A 188 -1.42 -6.97 -14.97
CA MET A 188 -0.64 -8.19 -15.17
C MET A 188 -1.45 -9.43 -14.77
N ASN A 189 -0.94 -10.61 -15.08
CA ASN A 189 -1.58 -11.89 -14.83
C ASN A 189 -0.61 -12.84 -14.11
N SER A 190 -1.10 -13.47 -13.02
CA SER A 190 -0.31 -14.32 -12.12
C SER A 190 0.37 -15.51 -12.81
N ASN A 191 -0.19 -15.99 -13.92
CA ASN A 191 0.30 -17.16 -14.65
C ASN A 191 1.03 -16.79 -15.94
N THR A 192 1.36 -15.49 -16.13
CA THR A 192 2.17 -15.01 -17.26
C THR A 192 3.59 -14.70 -16.76
N PRO A 193 4.59 -15.59 -16.93
CA PRO A 193 5.95 -15.37 -16.43
C PRO A 193 6.60 -14.10 -16.97
N GLY A 194 6.26 -13.72 -18.21
CA GLY A 194 6.75 -12.50 -18.84
C GLY A 194 6.43 -11.24 -18.03
N ASP A 195 5.33 -11.20 -17.27
CA ASP A 195 4.93 -10.01 -16.51
C ASP A 195 5.93 -9.66 -15.40
N MET A 196 6.50 -10.67 -14.72
CA MET A 196 7.56 -10.46 -13.74
C MET A 196 8.88 -10.02 -14.39
N VAL A 197 9.19 -10.54 -15.58
CA VAL A 197 10.36 -10.10 -16.35
C VAL A 197 10.24 -8.61 -16.69
N ARG A 198 9.03 -8.13 -17.02
CA ARG A 198 8.81 -6.68 -17.27
C ARG A 198 9.10 -5.82 -16.05
N ILE A 199 8.64 -6.25 -14.86
CA ILE A 199 8.94 -5.56 -13.61
C ILE A 199 10.46 -5.55 -13.36
N GLU A 200 11.12 -6.67 -13.58
CA GLU A 200 12.58 -6.80 -13.41
C GLU A 200 13.36 -5.88 -14.35
N GLU A 201 12.98 -5.79 -15.63
CA GLU A 201 13.57 -4.86 -16.59
C GLU A 201 13.44 -3.40 -16.15
N ILE A 202 12.26 -3.02 -15.64
CA ILE A 202 11.98 -1.69 -15.10
C ILE A 202 12.90 -1.37 -13.92
N VAL A 203 12.95 -2.23 -12.90
CA VAL A 203 13.77 -1.94 -11.71
C VAL A 203 15.26 -1.97 -12.02
N ASN A 204 15.71 -2.86 -12.92
CA ASN A 204 17.10 -2.90 -13.36
C ASN A 204 17.47 -1.63 -14.13
N ALA A 205 16.57 -1.09 -14.96
CA ALA A 205 16.79 0.18 -15.65
C ALA A 205 16.90 1.36 -14.67
N LEU A 206 16.07 1.39 -13.62
CA LEU A 206 16.11 2.43 -12.58
C LEU A 206 17.33 2.31 -11.67
N ALA A 207 17.75 1.09 -11.35
CA ALA A 207 18.90 0.80 -10.49
C ALA A 207 20.26 0.90 -11.20
N LYS A 208 20.26 1.05 -12.54
CA LYS A 208 21.48 1.14 -13.33
C LYS A 208 22.28 2.38 -12.94
N ASP A 209 23.58 2.18 -12.70
CA ASP A 209 24.46 3.28 -12.34
C ASP A 209 24.54 4.33 -13.46
N SER A 210 24.40 5.59 -13.08
CA SER A 210 24.40 6.75 -13.97
C SER A 210 25.11 7.92 -13.32
N PRO A 211 25.98 8.66 -14.04
CA PRO A 211 26.65 9.84 -13.48
C PRO A 211 25.71 11.03 -13.27
N ARG A 212 24.47 10.98 -13.79
CA ARG A 212 23.54 12.13 -13.78
C ARG A 212 22.18 11.87 -13.15
N THR A 213 21.90 10.62 -12.81
CA THR A 213 20.63 10.19 -12.21
C THR A 213 20.85 9.06 -11.21
N ALA A 214 19.93 8.90 -10.27
CA ALA A 214 19.87 7.74 -9.38
C ALA A 214 18.45 7.53 -8.88
N ALA A 215 18.12 6.28 -8.54
CA ALA A 215 16.90 5.93 -7.81
C ALA A 215 17.29 5.23 -6.50
N PHE A 216 16.60 5.56 -5.40
CA PHE A 216 16.81 4.92 -4.11
C PHE A 216 15.53 4.89 -3.28
N ILE A 217 15.56 4.12 -2.19
CA ILE A 217 14.40 3.83 -1.34
C ILE A 217 14.59 4.46 0.04
N THR A 218 13.66 5.32 0.44
CA THR A 218 13.50 5.79 1.82
C THR A 218 12.45 4.93 2.55
N ASN A 219 12.25 5.14 3.85
CA ASN A 219 11.20 4.48 4.63
C ASN A 219 9.79 5.03 4.35
N GLN A 220 9.70 6.13 3.61
CA GLN A 220 8.45 6.66 3.08
C GLN A 220 7.95 5.82 1.91
N CYS A 221 8.87 5.35 1.06
CA CYS A 221 8.55 4.56 -0.13
C CYS A 221 7.88 3.22 0.19
N GLY A 222 6.72 2.99 -0.41
CA GLY A 222 5.97 1.74 -0.43
C GLY A 222 6.20 0.89 -1.69
N LEU A 223 5.82 -0.38 -1.56
CA LEU A 223 5.59 -1.28 -2.68
C LEU A 223 4.14 -1.76 -2.57
N HIS A 224 3.24 -1.15 -3.34
CA HIS A 224 1.83 -1.57 -3.30
C HIS A 224 1.57 -2.67 -4.31
N VAL A 225 0.84 -3.69 -3.88
CA VAL A 225 0.38 -4.77 -4.76
C VAL A 225 -1.14 -4.76 -4.77
N HIS A 226 -1.71 -4.62 -5.96
CA HIS A 226 -3.14 -4.71 -6.19
C HIS A 226 -3.46 -6.09 -6.73
N ILE A 227 -4.29 -6.86 -6.02
CA ILE A 227 -4.79 -8.14 -6.52
C ILE A 227 -6.28 -7.98 -6.84
N GLN A 228 -6.72 -8.57 -7.93
CA GLN A 228 -8.14 -8.71 -8.25
C GLN A 228 -8.93 -9.27 -7.07
N GLY A 229 -10.02 -8.60 -6.71
CA GLY A 229 -10.93 -9.10 -5.68
C GLY A 229 -11.76 -10.30 -6.13
N PRO A 230 -12.29 -11.10 -5.20
CA PRO A 230 -13.27 -12.14 -5.49
C PRO A 230 -14.49 -11.53 -6.20
N ASN A 231 -14.88 -12.12 -7.33
CA ASN A 231 -15.92 -11.59 -8.21
C ASN A 231 -16.94 -12.70 -8.55
N SER A 232 -18.21 -12.46 -8.25
CA SER A 232 -19.29 -13.42 -8.55
C SER A 232 -19.42 -13.71 -10.05
N LEU A 233 -19.26 -12.73 -10.92
CA LEU A 233 -19.31 -12.93 -12.37
C LEU A 233 -18.19 -13.86 -12.86
N GLN A 234 -17.01 -13.75 -12.23
CA GLN A 234 -15.89 -14.66 -12.50
C GLN A 234 -16.27 -16.09 -12.08
N PHE A 235 -16.86 -16.27 -10.91
CA PHE A 235 -17.27 -17.59 -10.43
C PHE A 235 -18.39 -18.21 -11.26
N GLN A 236 -19.34 -17.41 -11.76
CA GLN A 236 -20.35 -17.88 -12.70
C GLN A 236 -19.69 -18.43 -13.98
N THR A 237 -18.71 -17.72 -14.51
CA THR A 237 -18.07 -18.05 -15.79
C THR A 237 -17.07 -19.20 -15.67
N GLU A 238 -16.20 -19.17 -14.66
CA GLU A 238 -15.09 -20.11 -14.50
C GLU A 238 -15.47 -21.36 -13.71
N LEU A 239 -16.38 -21.24 -12.74
CA LEU A 239 -16.79 -22.34 -11.86
C LEU A 239 -18.20 -22.84 -12.19
N ASN A 240 -18.85 -22.29 -13.22
CA ASN A 240 -20.20 -22.65 -13.65
C ASN A 240 -21.23 -22.59 -12.49
N MET A 241 -21.07 -21.61 -11.61
CA MET A 241 -21.99 -21.37 -10.48
C MET A 241 -23.22 -20.59 -10.94
N SER A 242 -24.37 -20.83 -10.30
CA SER A 242 -25.51 -19.92 -10.41
C SER A 242 -25.15 -18.54 -9.86
N GLU A 243 -25.86 -17.49 -10.27
CA GLU A 243 -25.65 -16.13 -9.75
C GLU A 243 -25.71 -16.09 -8.21
N ASP A 244 -26.73 -16.71 -7.64
CA ASP A 244 -26.93 -16.80 -6.18
C ASP A 244 -25.81 -17.57 -5.47
N ASP A 245 -25.33 -18.68 -6.04
CA ASP A 245 -24.22 -19.44 -5.47
C ASP A 245 -22.90 -18.68 -5.57
N ALA A 246 -22.68 -17.98 -6.68
CA ALA A 246 -21.49 -17.17 -6.89
C ALA A 246 -21.43 -15.99 -5.92
N GLU A 247 -22.54 -15.30 -5.66
CA GLU A 247 -22.62 -14.23 -4.65
C GLU A 247 -22.37 -14.78 -3.24
N ARG A 248 -23.00 -15.91 -2.88
CA ARG A 248 -22.73 -16.58 -1.59
C ARG A 248 -21.28 -17.00 -1.44
N TYR A 249 -20.68 -17.55 -2.50
CA TYR A 249 -19.28 -17.97 -2.48
C TYR A 249 -18.33 -16.78 -2.37
N LYS A 250 -18.59 -15.69 -3.09
CA LYS A 250 -17.86 -14.42 -2.98
C LYS A 250 -17.85 -13.90 -1.53
N ALA A 251 -19.01 -13.85 -0.88
CA ALA A 251 -19.10 -13.43 0.53
C ALA A 251 -18.28 -14.32 1.47
N LYS A 252 -18.28 -15.65 1.25
CA LYS A 252 -17.43 -16.58 2.01
C LYS A 252 -15.94 -16.29 1.79
N VAL A 253 -15.51 -16.07 0.54
CA VAL A 253 -14.10 -15.73 0.25
C VAL A 253 -13.70 -14.44 0.97
N TRP A 254 -14.56 -13.43 0.99
CA TRP A 254 -14.29 -12.17 1.70
C TRP A 254 -14.16 -12.39 3.21
N ALA A 255 -15.06 -13.18 3.82
CA ALA A 255 -14.99 -13.51 5.24
C ALA A 255 -13.71 -14.29 5.60
N GLU A 256 -13.30 -15.25 4.76
CA GLU A 256 -12.07 -16.02 4.98
C GLU A 256 -10.81 -15.17 4.77
N PHE A 257 -10.81 -14.29 3.77
CA PHE A 257 -9.71 -13.34 3.60
C PHE A 257 -9.58 -12.40 4.79
N ALA A 258 -10.70 -11.84 5.27
CA ALA A 258 -10.74 -11.03 6.49
C ALA A 258 -10.25 -11.80 7.72
N GLN A 259 -10.64 -13.06 7.87
CA GLN A 259 -10.18 -13.95 8.94
C GLN A 259 -8.65 -14.13 8.90
N ILE A 260 -8.07 -14.37 7.72
CA ILE A 260 -6.61 -14.48 7.56
C ILE A 260 -5.94 -13.18 8.01
N LEU A 261 -6.39 -12.02 7.52
CA LEU A 261 -5.79 -10.74 7.86
C LEU A 261 -5.85 -10.46 9.37
N LEU A 262 -7.01 -10.67 10.00
CA LEU A 262 -7.18 -10.40 11.42
C LEU A 262 -6.37 -11.36 12.31
N VAL A 263 -6.21 -12.62 11.92
CA VAL A 263 -5.45 -13.60 12.71
C VAL A 263 -3.95 -13.45 12.52
N TYR A 264 -3.50 -13.27 11.28
CA TYR A 264 -2.08 -13.28 10.92
C TYR A 264 -1.45 -11.89 10.81
N GLU A 265 -2.14 -10.79 11.11
CA GLU A 265 -1.62 -9.42 10.91
C GLU A 265 -0.18 -9.22 11.43
N ASP A 266 0.11 -9.60 12.69
CA ASP A 266 1.46 -9.44 13.28
C ASP A 266 2.51 -10.27 12.52
N GLU A 267 2.12 -11.48 12.10
CA GLU A 267 2.99 -12.42 11.40
C GLU A 267 3.26 -11.98 9.95
N ILE A 268 2.27 -11.39 9.28
CA ILE A 268 2.41 -10.76 7.96
C ILE A 268 3.25 -9.48 8.09
N ALA A 269 2.99 -8.63 9.07
CA ALA A 269 3.77 -7.42 9.33
C ALA A 269 5.25 -7.73 9.59
N ARG A 270 5.55 -8.90 10.16
CA ARG A 270 6.93 -9.37 10.41
C ARG A 270 7.75 -9.60 9.14
N LEU A 271 7.09 -9.77 7.98
CA LEU A 271 7.73 -9.85 6.66
C LEU A 271 8.34 -8.51 6.21
N HIS A 272 8.11 -7.43 6.96
CA HIS A 272 8.57 -6.09 6.62
C HIS A 272 9.40 -5.51 7.78
N PRO A 273 10.27 -4.51 7.48
CA PRO A 273 11.06 -3.85 8.52
C PRO A 273 10.16 -3.16 9.56
N PRO A 274 10.64 -2.96 10.80
CA PRO A 274 9.89 -2.31 11.87
C PRO A 274 9.19 -1.01 11.47
N CYS A 275 9.83 -0.17 10.66
CA CYS A 275 9.26 1.08 10.18
C CYS A 275 7.97 0.93 9.35
N ARG A 276 7.66 -0.30 8.90
CA ARG A 276 6.45 -0.64 8.15
C ARG A 276 5.39 -1.41 8.96
N ARG A 277 5.59 -1.59 10.26
CA ARG A 277 4.69 -2.34 11.14
C ARG A 277 3.70 -1.43 11.85
N PRO A 278 2.48 -1.91 12.17
CA PRO A 278 1.53 -1.14 12.94
C PRO A 278 2.12 -0.73 14.30
N GLY A 279 1.82 0.49 14.74
CA GLY A 279 2.34 1.07 15.98
C GLY A 279 3.71 1.74 15.85
N HIS A 280 4.38 1.64 14.70
CA HIS A 280 5.57 2.45 14.42
C HIS A 280 5.18 3.86 13.94
N PRO A 281 5.86 4.94 14.35
CA PRO A 281 5.48 6.31 13.95
C PRO A 281 5.45 6.52 12.42
N ASN A 282 6.39 5.91 11.69
CA ASN A 282 6.39 5.94 10.21
C ASN A 282 5.16 5.29 9.55
N ALA A 283 4.45 4.40 10.27
CA ALA A 283 3.25 3.72 9.78
C ALA A 283 1.95 4.46 10.11
N GLU A 284 2.00 5.39 11.06
CA GLU A 284 0.85 6.16 11.51
C GLU A 284 0.24 6.91 10.33
N TYR A 285 -1.08 6.78 10.18
CA TYR A 285 -1.88 7.38 9.10
C TYR A 285 -1.55 6.99 7.66
N GLN A 286 -0.62 6.06 7.42
CA GLN A 286 -0.21 5.67 6.07
C GLN A 286 -0.60 4.24 5.72
N PHE A 287 -0.43 3.31 6.67
CA PHE A 287 -0.73 1.89 6.50
C PHE A 287 -0.95 1.23 7.87
N GLN A 288 -1.92 1.73 8.62
CA GLN A 288 -2.23 1.27 9.99
C GLN A 288 -2.85 -0.14 10.03
N SER A 289 -2.94 -0.72 11.23
CA SER A 289 -3.55 -2.02 11.48
C SER A 289 -4.98 -2.12 10.92
N ASN A 290 -5.30 -3.25 10.28
CA ASN A 290 -6.66 -3.61 9.88
C ASN A 290 -7.54 -4.00 11.08
N ARG A 291 -6.93 -4.33 12.23
CA ARG A 291 -7.63 -4.66 13.48
C ARG A 291 -8.20 -3.45 14.22
N LEU A 292 -7.94 -2.21 13.76
CA LEU A 292 -8.55 -1.01 14.37
C LEU A 292 -10.08 -1.08 14.40
N GLY A 293 -10.72 -1.83 13.49
CA GLY A 293 -12.17 -2.08 13.50
C GLY A 293 -12.72 -2.65 14.80
N PHE A 294 -11.91 -3.35 15.61
CA PHE A 294 -12.33 -3.85 16.93
C PHE A 294 -12.49 -2.74 17.99
N MET A 295 -12.21 -1.48 17.66
CA MET A 295 -12.58 -0.33 18.49
C MET A 295 -14.02 0.13 18.25
N LYS A 296 -14.64 -0.21 17.12
CA LYS A 296 -15.94 0.32 16.70
C LYS A 296 -17.06 -0.09 17.68
N GLU A 297 -17.96 0.84 17.96
CA GLU A 297 -19.02 0.64 18.95
C GLU A 297 -20.02 -0.46 18.56
N ASP A 298 -20.50 -0.42 17.32
CA ASP A 298 -21.52 -1.36 16.80
C ASP A 298 -20.98 -2.79 16.65
N VAL A 299 -19.66 -2.93 16.55
CA VAL A 299 -18.95 -4.20 16.48
C VAL A 299 -19.06 -4.95 17.82
N ALA A 300 -19.31 -4.26 18.93
CA ALA A 300 -19.50 -4.87 20.26
C ALA A 300 -20.76 -5.75 20.39
N ASN A 301 -21.75 -5.58 19.50
CA ASN A 301 -22.93 -6.44 19.47
C ASN A 301 -22.65 -7.80 18.82
N VAL A 302 -21.52 -7.93 18.11
CA VAL A 302 -21.13 -9.12 17.35
C VAL A 302 -19.88 -9.77 17.95
N PHE A 303 -18.94 -8.95 18.43
CA PHE A 303 -17.78 -9.41 19.19
C PHE A 303 -17.92 -8.97 20.66
N PRO A 304 -17.61 -9.85 21.62
CA PRO A 304 -18.01 -9.69 23.01
C PRO A 304 -17.32 -8.52 23.73
N SER A 305 -16.32 -7.87 23.14
CA SER A 305 -15.67 -6.70 23.72
C SER A 305 -14.88 -5.86 22.70
N ARG A 306 -14.64 -4.59 23.04
CA ARG A 306 -13.85 -3.63 22.26
C ARG A 306 -12.37 -3.64 22.66
N LEU A 307 -11.49 -3.27 21.72
CA LEU A 307 -10.06 -3.04 22.02
C LEU A 307 -9.87 -1.96 23.09
N VAL A 308 -10.63 -0.87 23.00
CA VAL A 308 -10.58 0.28 23.91
C VAL A 308 -11.81 0.35 24.82
N GLY A 309 -11.69 1.08 25.93
CA GLY A 309 -12.82 1.32 26.84
C GLY A 309 -13.93 2.16 26.19
N PRO A 310 -15.17 2.14 26.74
CA PRO A 310 -16.32 2.84 26.16
C PRO A 310 -16.20 4.37 26.17
N THR A 311 -15.21 4.91 26.89
CA THR A 311 -14.95 6.35 27.01
C THR A 311 -13.93 6.89 26.01
N VAL A 312 -13.28 6.01 25.23
CA VAL A 312 -12.28 6.42 24.23
C VAL A 312 -13.01 6.86 22.97
N GLY A 313 -12.66 8.06 22.48
CA GLY A 313 -13.24 8.60 21.25
C GLY A 313 -12.95 7.70 20.04
N THR A 314 -13.80 7.83 19.02
CA THR A 314 -13.68 7.09 17.75
C THR A 314 -13.06 7.92 16.65
N SER A 315 -12.41 9.04 17.01
CA SER A 315 -11.70 9.89 16.07
C SER A 315 -10.40 9.22 15.62
N ILE A 316 -9.85 9.65 14.48
CA ILE A 316 -8.58 9.12 13.99
C ILE A 316 -7.42 9.41 14.96
N ASN A 317 -7.48 10.51 15.70
CA ASN A 317 -6.46 10.87 16.69
C ASN A 317 -6.47 9.89 17.87
N ASP A 318 -7.65 9.40 18.26
CA ASP A 318 -7.81 8.41 19.33
C ASP A 318 -7.37 7.00 18.89
N CYS A 319 -7.15 6.78 17.59
CA CYS A 319 -6.65 5.52 17.05
C CYS A 319 -5.12 5.41 17.10
N ILE A 320 -4.40 6.51 17.36
CA ILE A 320 -2.95 6.48 17.48
C ILE A 320 -2.55 5.72 18.74
N GLY A 321 -1.56 4.84 18.63
CA GLY A 321 -1.00 4.11 19.78
C GLY A 321 -1.92 3.02 20.34
N VAL A 322 -3.05 2.73 19.69
CA VAL A 322 -3.92 1.61 20.08
C VAL A 322 -3.18 0.29 19.85
N ASP A 323 -3.14 -0.54 20.90
CA ASP A 323 -2.56 -1.88 20.82
C ASP A 323 -3.48 -2.81 20.01
N CYS A 324 -3.12 -3.00 18.74
CA CYS A 324 -3.76 -3.93 17.81
C CYS A 324 -3.04 -5.29 17.73
N SER A 325 -2.17 -5.62 18.69
CA SER A 325 -1.42 -6.88 18.66
C SER A 325 -2.31 -8.11 18.75
N THR A 326 -1.76 -9.26 18.37
CA THR A 326 -2.41 -10.57 18.53
C THR A 326 -2.77 -10.81 19.99
N ARG A 327 -1.94 -10.35 20.93
CA ARG A 327 -2.24 -10.40 22.36
C ARG A 327 -3.51 -9.61 22.67
N ALA A 328 -3.61 -8.36 22.23
CA ALA A 328 -4.76 -7.50 22.50
C ALA A 328 -6.05 -8.11 21.94
N ILE A 329 -6.04 -8.56 20.67
CA ILE A 329 -7.22 -9.17 20.04
C ILE A 329 -7.62 -10.49 20.73
N SER A 330 -6.64 -11.32 21.12
CA SER A 330 -6.91 -12.62 21.76
C SER A 330 -7.65 -12.50 23.10
N GLN A 331 -7.55 -11.35 23.77
CA GLN A 331 -8.27 -11.06 25.00
C GLN A 331 -9.72 -10.64 24.75
N LYS A 332 -10.07 -10.27 23.52
CA LYS A 332 -11.36 -9.65 23.18
C LYS A 332 -12.31 -10.56 22.44
N ALA A 333 -11.81 -11.39 21.54
CA ALA A 333 -12.62 -12.32 20.77
C ALA A 333 -11.85 -13.62 20.56
N SER A 334 -12.52 -14.77 20.65
CA SER A 334 -11.94 -16.05 20.25
C SER A 334 -11.97 -16.19 18.72
N ILE A 335 -11.11 -17.05 18.16
CA ILE A 335 -11.09 -17.32 16.71
C ILE A 335 -12.47 -17.75 16.17
N PRO A 336 -13.22 -18.67 16.82
CA PRO A 336 -14.56 -19.02 16.37
C PRO A 336 -15.54 -17.85 16.38
N VAL A 337 -15.44 -16.96 17.37
CA VAL A 337 -16.26 -15.76 17.46
C VAL A 337 -15.93 -14.77 16.34
N ILE A 338 -14.64 -14.61 16.00
CA ILE A 338 -14.22 -13.79 14.84
C ILE A 338 -14.88 -14.33 13.56
N ARG A 339 -14.73 -15.63 13.31
CA ARG A 339 -15.24 -16.27 12.10
C ARG A 339 -16.75 -16.20 11.99
N GLN A 340 -17.46 -16.48 13.08
CA GLN A 340 -18.92 -16.38 13.14
C GLN A 340 -19.39 -14.95 12.88
N GLY A 341 -18.72 -13.95 13.47
CA GLY A 341 -19.02 -12.55 13.22
C GLY A 341 -18.88 -12.18 11.74
N LEU A 342 -17.75 -12.56 11.12
CA LEU A 342 -17.49 -12.31 9.70
C LEU A 342 -18.50 -13.02 8.79
N SER A 343 -18.94 -14.24 9.11
CA SER A 343 -19.94 -14.96 8.30
C SER A 343 -21.32 -14.32 8.30
N ASN A 344 -21.61 -13.47 9.28
CA ASN A 344 -22.88 -12.74 9.39
C ASN A 344 -22.81 -11.34 8.77
N TYR A 345 -21.63 -10.90 8.33
CA TYR A 345 -21.42 -9.56 7.78
C TYR A 345 -21.73 -9.49 6.30
N SER A 346 -22.26 -8.36 5.86
CA SER A 346 -22.28 -8.02 4.45
C SER A 346 -20.87 -7.68 3.95
N ASP A 347 -20.68 -7.68 2.63
CA ASP A 347 -19.46 -7.21 1.97
C ASP A 347 -19.03 -5.82 2.48
N SER A 348 -19.99 -4.89 2.59
CA SER A 348 -19.73 -3.55 3.11
C SER A 348 -19.35 -3.53 4.58
N ASP A 349 -19.88 -4.43 5.40
CA ASP A 349 -19.54 -4.50 6.83
C ASP A 349 -18.12 -5.04 7.03
N ILE A 350 -17.69 -6.03 6.24
CA ILE A 350 -16.32 -6.55 6.25
C ILE A 350 -15.33 -5.45 5.86
N VAL A 351 -15.59 -4.75 4.76
CA VAL A 351 -14.74 -3.61 4.32
C VAL A 351 -14.73 -2.52 5.40
N ALA A 352 -15.89 -2.16 5.94
CA ALA A 352 -16.00 -1.16 6.99
C ALA A 352 -15.24 -1.55 8.26
N LEU A 353 -15.22 -2.82 8.63
CA LEU A 353 -14.46 -3.34 9.76
C LEU A 353 -12.94 -3.19 9.52
N LEU A 354 -12.45 -3.71 8.39
CA LEU A 354 -11.01 -3.78 8.12
C LEU A 354 -10.39 -2.42 7.76
N ASN A 355 -11.21 -1.47 7.29
CA ASN A 355 -10.76 -0.12 6.95
C ASN A 355 -11.15 0.94 8.00
N TRP A 356 -11.74 0.56 9.13
CA TRP A 356 -12.08 1.50 10.20
C TRP A 356 -10.85 2.19 10.84
N PRO A 357 -10.91 3.45 11.33
CA PRO A 357 -12.04 4.38 11.26
C PRO A 357 -12.23 5.02 9.90
N ARG A 358 -13.45 5.53 9.68
CA ARG A 358 -13.73 6.48 8.61
C ARG A 358 -13.05 7.80 8.90
N THR A 359 -12.16 8.24 8.01
CA THR A 359 -11.51 9.56 8.11
C THR A 359 -12.17 10.59 7.21
N LEU A 360 -12.83 11.57 7.82
CA LEU A 360 -13.29 12.79 7.14
C LEU A 360 -12.14 13.81 7.20
N ARG A 361 -11.37 13.94 6.12
CA ARG A 361 -10.32 14.97 6.02
C ARG A 361 -10.94 16.27 5.47
N ALA A 362 -10.61 17.42 6.08
CA ALA A 362 -11.08 18.71 5.62
C ALA A 362 -10.68 18.94 4.14
N GLY A 363 -11.64 19.31 3.30
CA GLY A 363 -11.41 19.53 1.86
C GLY A 363 -11.53 18.28 0.97
N GLU A 364 -11.69 17.09 1.55
CA GLU A 364 -11.83 15.83 0.80
C GLU A 364 -13.28 15.30 0.72
N TYR A 365 -14.26 16.20 0.75
CA TYR A 365 -15.72 15.93 0.74
C TYR A 365 -16.24 15.14 -0.49
N GLN A 366 -15.38 14.72 -1.43
CA GLN A 366 -15.77 14.12 -2.72
C GLN A 366 -15.31 12.67 -2.94
N LYS A 367 -14.72 11.98 -1.94
CA LYS A 367 -14.29 10.57 -2.11
C LYS A 367 -15.41 9.58 -1.74
N VAL A 368 -16.13 9.11 -2.76
CA VAL A 368 -17.36 8.28 -2.73
C VAL A 368 -17.30 6.97 -1.89
N TYR A 369 -16.11 6.49 -1.48
CA TYR A 369 -15.94 5.21 -0.76
C TYR A 369 -15.34 5.34 0.64
N ARG A 370 -15.03 6.56 1.09
CA ARG A 370 -14.53 6.75 2.46
C ARG A 370 -15.58 6.51 3.53
N ASP A 371 -16.84 6.43 3.13
CA ASP A 371 -17.94 6.05 4.01
C ASP A 371 -17.73 4.66 4.63
N LEU A 372 -16.93 3.82 3.95
CA LEU A 372 -16.57 2.48 4.38
C LEU A 372 -15.18 2.40 5.06
N GLY A 373 -14.54 3.53 5.39
CA GLY A 373 -13.27 3.54 6.13
C GLY A 373 -12.13 4.29 5.45
N ASP A 374 -10.94 4.23 6.05
CA ASP A 374 -9.71 4.78 5.52
C ASP A 374 -8.93 3.73 4.69
N LYS A 375 -8.43 4.13 3.53
CA LYS A 375 -7.57 3.31 2.67
C LYS A 375 -6.16 3.11 3.23
N ASP A 376 -5.77 3.91 4.22
CA ASP A 376 -4.42 3.92 4.79
C ASP A 376 -4.29 2.83 5.87
N ARG A 377 -4.54 1.59 5.45
CA ARG A 377 -4.37 0.35 6.22
C ARG A 377 -3.26 -0.50 5.62
N GLN A 378 -2.78 -1.49 6.37
CA GLN A 378 -1.85 -2.49 5.84
C GLN A 378 -2.45 -3.13 4.56
N VAL A 379 -3.68 -3.63 4.64
CA VAL A 379 -4.43 -4.09 3.47
C VAL A 379 -5.68 -3.25 3.29
N ASN A 380 -5.80 -2.56 2.16
CA ASN A 380 -6.97 -1.76 1.81
C ASN A 380 -7.99 -2.58 1.00
N MET A 381 -9.22 -2.67 1.52
CA MET A 381 -10.33 -3.33 0.83
C MET A 381 -11.40 -2.37 0.30
N THR A 382 -11.30 -1.07 0.57
CA THR A 382 -12.29 -0.08 0.08
C THR A 382 -12.40 -0.06 -1.45
N TYR A 383 -11.35 -0.47 -2.17
CA TYR A 383 -11.34 -0.49 -3.62
C TYR A 383 -12.19 -1.60 -4.22
N LEU A 384 -12.53 -2.64 -3.45
CA LEU A 384 -13.50 -3.65 -3.85
C LEU A 384 -14.91 -3.07 -4.07
N MET A 385 -15.22 -1.97 -3.39
CA MET A 385 -16.54 -1.32 -3.43
C MET A 385 -16.64 -0.24 -4.51
N ARG A 386 -15.62 -0.10 -5.36
CA ARG A 386 -15.63 0.86 -6.47
C ARG A 386 -16.71 0.53 -7.49
N THR A 387 -17.11 1.54 -8.26
CA THR A 387 -18.00 1.35 -9.41
C THR A 387 -17.37 0.39 -10.43
N PRO A 388 -18.18 -0.41 -11.16
CA PRO A 388 -17.68 -1.47 -12.04
C PRO A 388 -16.74 -1.01 -13.18
N ASN A 389 -16.70 0.29 -13.47
CA ASN A 389 -15.81 0.87 -14.48
C ASN A 389 -14.38 1.17 -13.96
N LEU A 390 -14.12 0.96 -12.68
CA LEU A 390 -12.81 1.09 -12.06
C LEU A 390 -12.32 -0.28 -11.56
N PRO A 391 -10.99 -0.52 -11.52
CA PRO A 391 -10.47 -1.76 -10.94
C PRO A 391 -10.90 -1.95 -9.49
N GLN A 392 -11.55 -3.09 -9.23
CA GLN A 392 -11.95 -3.57 -7.91
C GLN A 392 -10.86 -4.52 -7.38
N THR A 393 -10.05 -4.01 -6.46
CA THR A 393 -8.83 -4.69 -6.01
C THR A 393 -8.71 -4.69 -4.50
N ILE A 394 -7.97 -5.68 -4.00
CA ILE A 394 -7.36 -5.69 -2.68
C ILE A 394 -5.98 -5.05 -2.84
N GLU A 395 -5.70 -3.98 -2.10
CA GLU A 395 -4.41 -3.26 -2.16
C GLU A 395 -3.59 -3.58 -0.90
N PHE A 396 -2.44 -4.22 -1.07
CA PHE A 396 -1.49 -4.51 -0.01
C PHE A 396 -0.43 -3.41 0.06
N ARG A 397 -0.28 -2.75 1.22
CA ARG A 397 0.49 -1.50 1.38
C ARG A 397 1.63 -1.59 2.36
N GLN A 398 1.69 -2.64 3.19
CA GLN A 398 2.69 -2.73 4.25
C GLN A 398 4.12 -2.96 3.76
N ALA A 399 4.37 -3.29 2.49
CA ALA A 399 5.73 -3.50 2.02
C ALA A 399 6.51 -2.19 1.86
N LYS A 400 7.78 -2.20 2.30
CA LYS A 400 8.77 -1.16 1.97
C LYS A 400 9.06 -1.22 0.47
N GLY A 401 9.26 -0.07 -0.16
CA GLY A 401 9.69 0.03 -1.55
C GLY A 401 10.96 -0.81 -1.81
N SER A 402 11.12 -1.27 -3.05
CA SER A 402 12.33 -1.99 -3.47
C SER A 402 12.64 -1.74 -4.93
N LEU A 403 13.94 -1.67 -5.24
CA LEU A 403 14.47 -1.64 -6.60
C LEU A 403 15.15 -2.98 -6.95
N LYS A 404 14.77 -4.07 -6.27
CA LYS A 404 15.28 -5.43 -6.50
C LYS A 404 14.15 -6.33 -6.99
N GLY A 405 14.32 -6.92 -8.17
CA GLY A 405 13.36 -7.85 -8.78
C GLY A 405 12.91 -8.97 -7.83
N PRO A 406 13.82 -9.68 -7.14
CA PRO A 406 13.45 -10.75 -6.20
C PRO A 406 12.56 -10.27 -5.04
N ASP A 407 12.80 -9.06 -4.52
CA ASP A 407 12.01 -8.53 -3.41
C ASP A 407 10.55 -8.29 -3.84
N ILE A 408 10.37 -7.76 -5.05
CA ILE A 408 9.03 -7.50 -5.61
C ILE A 408 8.34 -8.80 -5.96
N LYS A 409 9.04 -9.73 -6.63
CA LYS A 409 8.52 -11.04 -7.01
C LYS A 409 7.94 -11.79 -5.80
N HIS A 410 8.74 -11.96 -4.74
CA HIS A 410 8.30 -12.72 -3.58
C HIS A 410 7.16 -12.04 -2.82
N TRP A 411 7.09 -10.70 -2.86
CA TRP A 411 5.96 -9.98 -2.28
C TRP A 411 4.66 -10.16 -3.08
N VAL A 412 4.74 -10.09 -4.41
CA VAL A 412 3.59 -10.35 -5.28
C VAL A 412 3.11 -11.80 -5.15
N GLU A 413 4.03 -12.77 -5.14
CA GLU A 413 3.70 -14.19 -4.93
C GLU A 413 2.97 -14.40 -3.60
N PHE A 414 3.43 -13.75 -2.52
CA PHE A 414 2.78 -13.82 -1.21
C PHE A 414 1.36 -13.22 -1.24
N CYS A 415 1.18 -12.06 -1.86
CA CYS A 415 -0.14 -11.41 -1.97
C CYS A 415 -1.13 -12.26 -2.78
N ILE A 416 -0.69 -12.82 -3.91
CA ILE A 416 -1.48 -13.75 -4.74
C ILE A 416 -1.82 -15.01 -3.94
N GLY A 417 -0.85 -15.56 -3.21
CA GLY A 417 -1.01 -16.72 -2.35
C GLY A 417 -2.09 -16.53 -1.29
N LEU A 418 -2.12 -15.37 -0.62
CA LEU A 418 -3.14 -15.03 0.38
C LEU A 418 -4.55 -15.06 -0.21
N VAL A 419 -4.74 -14.47 -1.40
CA VAL A 419 -6.05 -14.46 -2.07
C VAL A 419 -6.45 -15.88 -2.48
N ARG A 420 -5.55 -16.67 -3.08
CA ARG A 420 -5.81 -18.07 -3.42
C ARG A 420 -6.16 -18.91 -2.19
N LEU A 421 -5.50 -18.66 -1.07
CA LEU A 421 -5.73 -19.36 0.18
C LEU A 421 -7.12 -19.05 0.77
N ALA A 422 -7.58 -17.80 0.65
CA ALA A 422 -8.95 -17.44 1.04
C ALA A 422 -10.01 -18.19 0.21
N HIS A 423 -9.77 -18.42 -1.08
CA HIS A 423 -10.66 -19.27 -1.89
C HIS A 423 -10.69 -20.72 -1.38
N LEU A 424 -9.51 -21.28 -1.04
CA LEU A 424 -9.42 -22.64 -0.49
C LEU A 424 -10.20 -22.77 0.83
N TYR A 425 -10.01 -21.81 1.75
CA TYR A 425 -10.73 -21.84 3.03
C TYR A 425 -12.22 -21.54 2.90
N ALA A 426 -12.65 -20.81 1.87
CA ALA A 426 -14.08 -20.59 1.62
C ALA A 426 -14.77 -21.85 1.10
N ALA A 427 -14.04 -22.66 0.33
CA ALA A 427 -14.50 -23.96 -0.14
C ALA A 427 -14.52 -25.01 0.98
N ASP A 428 -13.47 -25.06 1.81
CA ASP A 428 -13.42 -25.92 2.99
C ASP A 428 -12.91 -25.15 4.22
N PRO A 429 -13.84 -24.60 5.03
CA PRO A 429 -13.51 -23.87 6.26
C PRO A 429 -12.73 -24.69 7.29
N ALA A 430 -12.81 -26.02 7.23
CA ALA A 430 -12.11 -26.89 8.16
C ALA A 430 -10.59 -26.81 7.97
N LEU A 431 -10.11 -26.48 6.76
CA LEU A 431 -8.70 -26.35 6.40
C LEU A 431 -8.01 -25.16 7.06
N PHE A 432 -8.75 -24.13 7.52
CA PHE A 432 -8.14 -23.01 8.24
C PHE A 432 -7.46 -23.51 9.52
N PRO A 433 -6.12 -23.41 9.66
CA PRO A 433 -5.38 -24.20 10.64
C PRO A 433 -5.51 -23.67 12.07
N VAL A 434 -5.82 -22.38 12.26
CA VAL A 434 -5.88 -21.75 13.58
C VAL A 434 -7.31 -21.88 14.12
N LYS A 435 -7.50 -22.68 15.18
CA LYS A 435 -8.80 -22.84 15.85
C LYS A 435 -8.89 -22.04 17.15
N ASN A 436 -7.75 -21.76 17.77
CA ASN A 436 -7.63 -21.01 19.03
C ASN A 436 -6.41 -20.08 19.00
N TRP A 437 -6.35 -19.10 19.90
CA TRP A 437 -5.18 -18.21 20.03
C TRP A 437 -3.96 -18.83 20.71
N ARG A 438 -4.18 -19.93 21.43
CA ARG A 438 -3.18 -20.62 22.25
C ARG A 438 -3.30 -22.11 22.03
N ASP A 439 -2.21 -22.82 22.31
CA ASP A 439 -2.21 -24.27 22.35
C ASP A 439 -3.23 -24.76 23.40
N VAL A 440 -4.04 -25.75 23.02
CA VAL A 440 -5.09 -26.31 23.87
C VAL A 440 -4.73 -27.74 24.22
N ARG A 441 -4.85 -28.11 25.49
CA ARG A 441 -4.79 -29.52 25.91
C ARG A 441 -6.18 -30.13 25.78
N LEU A 442 -6.32 -31.14 24.94
CA LEU A 442 -7.57 -31.82 24.68
C LEU A 442 -7.91 -32.82 25.81
N PRO A 443 -9.20 -33.19 25.99
CA PRO A 443 -9.63 -34.12 27.04
C PRO A 443 -8.96 -35.51 26.99
N ASN A 444 -8.53 -35.94 25.80
CA ASN A 444 -7.78 -37.17 25.57
C ASN A 444 -6.29 -37.08 25.96
N GLY A 445 -5.84 -35.94 26.50
CA GLY A 445 -4.47 -35.69 26.92
C GLY A 445 -3.53 -35.20 25.81
N SER A 446 -3.95 -35.14 24.55
CA SER A 446 -3.13 -34.59 23.46
C SER A 446 -3.09 -33.07 23.47
N PHE A 447 -2.05 -32.48 22.86
CA PHE A 447 -1.93 -31.04 22.67
C PHE A 447 -2.32 -30.68 21.23
N GLU A 448 -3.21 -29.71 21.10
CA GLU A 448 -3.51 -29.05 19.84
C GLU A 448 -2.69 -27.75 19.79
N THR A 449 -1.57 -27.78 19.06
CA THR A 449 -0.73 -26.60 18.86
C THR A 449 -1.39 -25.65 17.87
N ASN A 450 -1.79 -24.47 18.35
CA ASN A 450 -2.37 -23.41 17.53
C ASN A 450 -1.26 -22.37 17.25
N ARG A 451 -0.32 -22.76 16.39
CA ARG A 451 0.81 -21.91 16.03
C ARG A 451 0.39 -20.93 14.93
N ILE A 452 0.13 -19.68 15.30
CA ILE A 452 -0.01 -18.60 14.32
C ILE A 452 1.39 -18.27 13.81
N ASN A 453 1.72 -18.76 12.62
CA ASN A 453 3.04 -18.62 12.03
C ASN A 453 2.96 -18.34 10.53
N VAL A 454 3.68 -17.32 10.08
CA VAL A 454 3.66 -16.94 8.65
C VAL A 454 4.20 -18.03 7.72
N PHE A 455 5.12 -18.89 8.17
CA PHE A 455 5.67 -19.97 7.35
C PHE A 455 4.72 -21.16 7.22
N ASP A 456 3.90 -21.43 8.23
CA ASP A 456 2.77 -22.36 8.10
C ASP A 456 1.80 -21.82 7.04
N LEU A 457 1.47 -20.53 7.12
CA LEU A 457 0.62 -19.86 6.14
C LEU A 457 1.22 -19.92 4.71
N MET A 458 2.53 -19.70 4.54
CA MET A 458 3.19 -19.80 3.23
C MET A 458 3.17 -21.23 2.66
N ARG A 459 3.26 -22.26 3.51
CA ARG A 459 3.11 -23.66 3.09
C ARG A 459 1.68 -23.92 2.61
N ASP A 460 0.69 -23.41 3.35
CA ASP A 460 -0.72 -23.51 2.96
C ASP A 460 -1.03 -22.75 1.67
N MET A 461 -0.30 -21.66 1.37
CA MET A 461 -0.33 -20.96 0.08
C MET A 461 0.37 -21.71 -1.06
N GLY A 462 1.09 -22.80 -0.76
CA GLY A 462 1.85 -23.56 -1.74
C GLY A 462 3.09 -22.82 -2.26
N LEU A 463 3.65 -21.88 -1.48
CA LEU A 463 4.89 -21.20 -1.87
C LEU A 463 6.07 -22.17 -1.87
N SER A 464 7.03 -21.93 -2.77
CA SER A 464 8.21 -22.78 -2.89
C SER A 464 9.12 -22.68 -1.66
N ALA A 465 9.94 -23.71 -1.44
CA ALA A 465 10.96 -23.70 -0.39
C ALA A 465 11.94 -22.51 -0.54
N GLU A 466 12.22 -22.10 -1.79
CA GLU A 466 13.04 -20.92 -2.09
C GLU A 466 12.37 -19.63 -1.57
N ALA A 467 11.08 -19.43 -1.86
CA ALA A 467 10.34 -18.26 -1.40
C ALA A 467 10.26 -18.23 0.14
N ILE A 468 10.05 -19.39 0.78
CA ILE A 468 10.05 -19.50 2.25
C ILE A 468 11.43 -19.14 2.82
N ALA A 469 12.52 -19.69 2.27
CA ALA A 469 13.88 -19.40 2.71
C ALA A 469 14.25 -17.91 2.54
N TYR A 470 13.79 -17.28 1.46
CA TYR A 470 13.94 -15.84 1.25
C TYR A 470 13.28 -15.04 2.39
N TRP A 471 12.04 -15.38 2.77
CA TRP A 471 11.33 -14.70 3.85
C TRP A 471 11.93 -14.97 5.23
N GLU A 472 12.44 -16.18 5.48
CA GLU A 472 13.21 -16.51 6.68
C GLU A 472 14.42 -15.59 6.83
N GLN A 473 15.18 -15.40 5.75
CA GLN A 473 16.32 -14.50 5.73
C GLN A 473 15.89 -13.04 6.00
N LYS A 474 14.87 -12.53 5.30
CA LYS A 474 14.38 -11.14 5.48
C LYS A 474 13.93 -10.89 6.91
N ILE A 475 13.13 -11.80 7.48
CA ILE A 475 12.69 -11.71 8.87
C ILE A 475 13.89 -11.67 9.82
N SER A 476 14.90 -12.51 9.59
CA SER A 476 16.12 -12.53 10.41
C SER A 476 16.83 -11.18 10.38
N THR A 477 17.00 -10.60 9.19
CA THR A 477 17.56 -9.26 9.02
C THR A 477 16.75 -8.21 9.79
N TYR A 478 15.43 -8.20 9.64
CA TYR A 478 14.56 -7.23 10.32
C TYR A 478 14.46 -7.44 11.84
N ARG A 479 14.85 -8.60 12.36
CA ARG A 479 14.96 -8.84 13.81
C ARG A 479 16.27 -8.31 14.38
N ALA A 480 17.31 -8.17 13.56
CA ALA A 480 18.61 -7.66 13.96
C ALA A 480 18.75 -6.14 13.84
N PHE A 481 17.64 -5.42 13.59
CA PHE A 481 17.63 -3.97 13.46
C PHE A 481 18.08 -3.27 14.75
N ARG A 482 18.54 -2.03 14.59
CA ARG A 482 18.85 -1.10 15.68
C ARG A 482 17.93 0.11 15.57
N THR A 483 17.57 0.68 16.71
CA THR A 483 16.79 1.92 16.73
C THR A 483 17.46 3.00 15.87
N ASN A 484 16.67 3.65 15.01
CA ASN A 484 17.08 4.66 14.04
C ASN A 484 18.00 4.16 12.89
N ASP A 485 18.12 2.85 12.64
CA ASP A 485 18.79 2.37 11.44
C ASP A 485 17.88 2.43 10.19
N GLU A 486 18.36 1.92 9.06
CA GLU A 486 17.61 1.91 7.80
C GLU A 486 16.27 1.13 7.81
N HIS A 487 16.05 0.31 8.82
CA HIS A 487 14.83 -0.47 9.01
C HIS A 487 13.87 0.15 10.04
N ASP A 488 14.27 1.24 10.71
CA ASP A 488 13.52 1.86 11.81
C ASP A 488 13.33 3.38 11.67
N ARG A 489 14.28 4.11 11.07
CA ARG A 489 14.22 5.58 10.96
C ARG A 489 12.97 6.12 10.24
N LEU A 490 12.57 7.35 10.54
CA LEU A 490 11.38 7.99 9.95
C LEU A 490 11.63 8.60 8.57
N ASP A 491 12.88 8.97 8.26
CA ASP A 491 13.26 9.74 7.06
C ASP A 491 12.50 11.08 6.89
N ASP A 492 11.92 11.60 7.97
CA ASP A 492 11.24 12.91 8.01
C ASP A 492 12.25 14.05 8.26
N GLU A 493 11.91 15.27 7.84
CA GLU A 493 12.75 16.45 8.04
C GLU A 493 12.39 17.18 9.34
N VAL A 494 13.35 17.36 10.25
CA VAL A 494 13.08 18.14 11.48
C VAL A 494 12.82 19.62 11.14
N PRO A 495 11.68 20.21 11.58
CA PRO A 495 11.41 21.63 11.36
C PRO A 495 12.47 22.53 11.99
N PRO A 496 12.75 23.71 11.42
CA PRO A 496 13.59 24.72 12.06
C PRO A 496 13.07 25.10 13.45
N LYS A 497 13.97 25.32 14.43
CA LYS A 497 13.61 25.59 15.83
C LYS A 497 12.65 26.78 16.03
N ASP A 498 12.71 27.77 15.15
CA ASP A 498 11.89 28.98 15.22
C ASP A 498 10.60 28.89 14.38
N TYR A 499 10.34 27.75 13.74
CA TYR A 499 9.13 27.56 12.95
C TYR A 499 7.92 27.28 13.85
N VAL A 500 7.00 28.24 13.90
CA VAL A 500 5.69 28.07 14.54
C VAL A 500 4.66 27.74 13.46
N SER A 501 4.06 26.55 13.54
CA SER A 501 2.97 26.17 12.65
C SER A 501 1.81 27.14 12.83
N SER A 502 1.32 27.73 11.74
CA SER A 502 0.18 28.65 11.75
C SER A 502 -1.16 28.00 12.11
N GLY A 503 -1.17 26.74 12.55
CA GLY A 503 -2.34 25.96 12.96
C GLY A 503 -2.64 25.93 14.47
N ASP A 504 -1.73 26.34 15.36
CA ASP A 504 -1.93 26.24 16.82
C ASP A 504 -2.72 27.42 17.43
N GLY A 505 -3.30 28.29 16.60
CA GLY A 505 -4.04 29.48 17.02
C GLY A 505 -5.46 29.25 17.59
N SER A 506 -5.84 28.03 17.98
CA SER A 506 -7.15 27.78 18.61
C SER A 506 -7.13 26.67 19.67
N GLY A 507 -6.19 26.74 20.60
CA GLY A 507 -6.20 25.95 21.83
C GLY A 507 -5.87 26.86 23.01
N GLY A 508 -6.86 27.61 23.48
CA GLY A 508 -6.72 28.46 24.65
C GLY A 508 -6.16 27.69 25.85
N SER A 509 -5.28 28.36 26.59
CA SER A 509 -4.78 27.91 27.88
C SER A 509 -5.92 27.39 28.78
N LEU A 510 -5.80 26.17 29.27
CA LEU A 510 -6.34 25.81 30.57
C LEU A 510 -5.24 25.09 31.34
N GLY A 511 -4.71 25.81 32.32
CA GLY A 511 -3.74 25.28 33.26
C GLY A 511 -4.38 24.42 34.35
N LYS A 512 -3.47 23.73 35.05
CA LYS A 512 -3.61 22.82 36.19
C LYS A 512 -4.03 21.40 35.87
#